data_AF-A0A2T1LT93-F1
#
_entry.id   AF-A0A2T1LT93-F1
#
_cell.length_a   1.000
_cell.length_b   1.000
_cell.length_c   1.000
_cell.angle_alpha   90.00
_cell.angle_beta   90.00
_cell.angle_gamma   90.00
#
_symmetry.space_group_name_H-M   'P 1'
#
loop_
_entity.id
_entity.type
_entity.pdbx_description
1 polymer ?
#
loop_
_entity_poly.entity_id
_entity_poly.type
_entity_poly.pdbx_seq_one_letter_code
_entity_poly.pdbx_strand_id
1 'polypeptide(L)'
;MNERLIQDEKPLKVLIEQAGYTQKDFASRMGMAYSAIKYYVAGQRMPSASVLADMCRVLNKSPKTVMKALGIDITGIPDDE
;
A
#
# COMPACT_ATOMS: atom_id res chain seq x y z
N MET A 1 -3.15 -8.63 -24.12
CA MET A 1 -2.68 -8.48 -22.72
C MET A 1 -3.86 -7.95 -21.95
N ASN A 2 -4.47 -8.77 -21.09
CA ASN A 2 -5.80 -8.49 -20.52
C ASN A 2 -5.75 -7.38 -19.47
N GLU A 3 -6.14 -6.17 -19.87
CA GLU A 3 -6.58 -5.10 -18.98
C GLU A 3 -7.93 -5.50 -18.37
N ARG A 4 -7.86 -6.32 -17.31
CA ARG A 4 -9.04 -6.70 -16.54
C ARG A 4 -9.30 -5.60 -15.52
N LEU A 5 -10.19 -4.69 -15.92
CA LEU A 5 -11.00 -3.76 -15.11
C LEU A 5 -10.79 -3.91 -13.60
N ILE A 6 -10.05 -2.95 -13.04
CA ILE A 6 -9.94 -2.65 -11.60
C ILE A 6 -11.33 -2.18 -11.16
N GLN A 7 -12.22 -3.11 -10.85
CA GLN A 7 -13.50 -2.80 -10.22
C GLN A 7 -13.23 -2.60 -8.72
N ASP A 8 -13.44 -1.37 -8.25
CA ASP A 8 -13.24 -0.83 -6.90
C ASP A 8 -11.78 -0.58 -6.49
N GLU A 9 -11.28 0.60 -6.85
CA GLU A 9 -9.92 1.15 -6.68
C GLU A 9 -9.41 1.06 -5.23
N LYS A 10 -8.84 -0.08 -4.86
CA LYS A 10 -8.03 -0.24 -3.64
C LYS A 10 -6.59 -0.58 -4.01
N PRO A 11 -5.81 0.38 -4.54
CA PRO A 11 -4.48 0.09 -5.05
C PRO A 11 -3.55 -0.53 -3.98
N LEU A 12 -3.68 -0.11 -2.72
CA LEU A 12 -2.93 -0.72 -1.62
C LEU A 12 -3.29 -2.19 -1.41
N LYS A 13 -4.57 -2.57 -1.53
CA LYS A 13 -4.99 -3.98 -1.45
C LYS A 13 -4.31 -4.81 -2.53
N VAL A 14 -4.27 -4.29 -3.75
CA VAL A 14 -3.63 -4.96 -4.88
C VAL A 14 -2.13 -5.13 -4.65
N LEU A 15 -1.44 -4.11 -4.14
CA LEU A 15 -0.01 -4.24 -3.80
C LEU A 15 0.24 -5.31 -2.74
N ILE A 16 -0.61 -5.38 -1.71
CA ILE A 16 -0.53 -6.42 -0.66
C ILE A 16 -0.70 -7.81 -1.26
N GLU A 17 -1.70 -8.01 -2.13
CA GLU A 17 -1.97 -9.29 -2.77
C GLU A 17 -0.85 -9.70 -3.75
N GLN A 18 -0.29 -8.74 -4.50
CA GLN A 18 0.85 -8.96 -5.40
C GLN A 18 2.13 -9.36 -4.63
N ALA A 19 2.28 -8.90 -3.39
CA ALA A 19 3.36 -9.31 -2.50
C ALA A 19 3.11 -10.69 -1.85
N GLY A 20 1.99 -11.36 -2.17
CA GLY A 20 1.66 -12.70 -1.68
C GLY A 20 1.01 -12.72 -0.30
N TYR A 21 0.50 -11.59 0.17
CA TYR A 21 -0.12 -11.48 1.49
C TYR A 21 -1.64 -11.30 1.39
N THR A 22 -2.38 -11.82 2.38
CA THR A 22 -3.70 -11.27 2.68
C THR A 22 -3.54 -9.99 3.50
N GLN A 23 -4.58 -9.16 3.61
CA GLN A 23 -4.55 -7.99 4.49
C GLN A 23 -4.30 -8.35 5.97
N LYS A 24 -4.74 -9.55 6.41
CA LYS A 24 -4.53 -10.04 7.78
C LYS A 24 -3.09 -10.49 8.00
N ASP A 25 -2.50 -11.18 7.02
CA ASP A 25 -1.09 -11.59 7.07
C ASP A 25 -0.18 -10.37 7.02
N PHE A 26 -0.53 -9.40 6.17
CA PHE A 26 0.19 -8.13 6.09
C PHE A 26 0.12 -7.34 7.40
N ALA A 27 -1.05 -7.26 8.04
CA ALA A 27 -1.18 -6.62 9.36
C ALA A 27 -0.27 -7.30 10.40
N SER A 28 -0.24 -8.63 10.41
CA SER A 28 0.63 -9.41 11.29
C SER A 28 2.10 -9.15 11.00
N ARG A 29 2.49 -9.09 9.72
CA ARG A 29 3.86 -8.81 9.27
C ARG A 29 4.32 -7.39 9.64
N MET A 30 3.39 -6.43 9.61
CA MET A 30 3.62 -5.05 10.03
C MET A 30 3.57 -4.86 11.56
N GLY A 31 3.18 -5.87 12.34
CA GLY A 31 2.99 -5.73 13.78
C GLY A 31 1.82 -4.81 14.16
N MET A 32 0.81 -4.70 13.29
CA MET A 32 -0.32 -3.77 13.43
C MET A 32 -1.65 -4.50 13.57
N ALA A 33 -2.64 -3.82 14.16
CA ALA A 33 -4.01 -4.32 14.18
C ALA A 33 -4.57 -4.40 12.75
N TYR A 34 -5.31 -5.48 12.45
CA TYR A 34 -5.97 -5.68 11.16
C TYR A 34 -6.86 -4.49 10.76
N SER A 35 -7.54 -3.87 11.74
CA SER A 35 -8.37 -2.68 11.52
C SER A 35 -7.57 -1.50 10.96
N ALA A 36 -6.32 -1.30 11.40
CA ALA A 36 -5.46 -0.23 10.88
C ALA A 36 -5.19 -0.41 9.38
N ILE A 37 -4.81 -1.63 8.96
CA ILE A 37 -4.62 -1.96 7.54
C ILE A 37 -5.92 -1.78 6.75
N LYS A 38 -7.05 -2.21 7.30
CA LYS A 38 -8.37 -2.01 6.67
C LYS A 38 -8.67 -0.53 6.43
N TYR A 39 -8.34 0.35 7.38
CA TYR A 39 -8.52 1.80 7.24
C TYR A 39 -7.59 2.41 6.17
N TYR A 40 -6.33 1.96 6.09
CA TYR A 40 -5.40 2.39 5.05
C TYR A 40 -5.85 1.96 3.67
N VAL A 41 -6.26 0.69 3.52
CA VAL A 41 -6.78 0.15 2.26
C VAL A 41 -8.05 0.87 1.80
N ALA A 42 -8.87 1.35 2.74
CA ALA A 42 -10.07 2.12 2.45
C ALA A 42 -9.81 3.63 2.24
N GLY A 43 -8.57 4.10 2.36
CA GLY A 43 -8.23 5.52 2.28
C GLY A 43 -8.79 6.38 3.43
N GLN A 44 -9.28 5.76 4.49
CA GLN A 44 -9.91 6.46 5.63
C GLN A 44 -8.90 7.01 6.63
N ARG A 45 -7.67 6.49 6.59
CA ARG A 45 -6.55 6.93 7.42
C ARG A 45 -5.27 6.89 6.62
N MET A 46 -4.34 7.75 6.99
CA MET A 46 -2.98 7.74 6.45
C MET A 46 -2.02 7.09 7.45
N PRO A 47 -1.07 6.26 7.00
CA PRO A 47 0.02 5.80 7.85
C PRO A 47 0.96 6.95 8.20
N SER A 48 1.70 6.82 9.30
CA SER A 48 2.83 7.71 9.58
C SER A 48 3.97 7.45 8.57
N ALA A 49 4.94 8.37 8.52
CA ALA A 49 6.14 8.18 7.69
C ALA A 49 6.92 6.90 8.04
N SER A 50 7.00 6.56 9.34
CA SER A 50 7.64 5.31 9.78
C SER A 50 6.92 4.07 9.27
N VAL A 51 5.59 4.03 9.40
CA VAL A 51 4.76 2.93 8.90
C VAL A 51 4.84 2.84 7.38
N LEU A 52 4.86 3.96 6.66
CA LEU A 52 5.04 3.97 5.21
C LEU A 52 6.38 3.36 4.81
N ALA A 53 7.47 3.70 5.49
CA ALA A 53 8.79 3.11 5.23
C ALA A 53 8.78 1.58 5.48
N ASP A 54 8.11 1.12 6.53
CA ASP A 54 7.96 -0.31 6.81
C ASP A 54 7.11 -1.02 5.73
N MET A 55 6.03 -0.38 5.26
CA MET A 55 5.24 -0.90 4.13
C MET A 55 6.11 -1.07 2.88
N CYS A 56 6.97 -0.10 2.56
CA CYS A 56 7.88 -0.17 1.41
C CYS A 56 8.80 -1.39 1.51
N ARG A 57 9.37 -1.65 2.69
CA ARG A 57 10.25 -2.81 2.93
C ARG A 57 9.50 -4.13 2.81
N VAL A 58 8.32 -4.25 3.43
CA VAL A 58 7.54 -5.50 3.43
C VAL A 58 6.97 -5.80 2.05
N LEU A 59 6.48 -4.78 1.34
CA LEU A 59 5.92 -4.95 -0.01
C LEU A 59 6.99 -5.00 -1.10
N ASN A 60 8.25 -4.71 -0.76
CA ASN A 60 9.36 -4.55 -1.69
C ASN A 60 9.01 -3.59 -2.85
N LYS A 61 8.54 -2.38 -2.49
CA LYS A 61 8.11 -1.33 -3.43
C LYS A 61 8.75 0.00 -3.06
N SER A 62 8.95 0.85 -4.08
CA SER A 62 9.45 2.21 -3.86
C SER A 62 8.44 3.05 -3.07
N PRO A 63 8.90 4.07 -2.32
CA PRO A 63 8.04 5.01 -1.62
C PRO A 63 6.95 5.60 -2.51
N LYS A 64 7.30 6.03 -3.74
CA LYS A 64 6.32 6.55 -4.72
C LYS A 64 5.20 5.57 -5.03
N THR A 65 5.53 4.30 -5.22
CA THR A 65 4.55 3.26 -5.53
C THR A 65 3.55 3.09 -4.39
N VAL A 66 4.05 3.05 -3.15
CA VAL A 66 3.20 2.93 -1.94
C VAL A 66 2.39 4.21 -1.70
N MET A 67 3.00 5.38 -1.88
CA MET A 67 2.33 6.70 -1.77
C MET A 67 1.17 6.82 -2.74
N LYS A 68 1.41 6.52 -4.03
CA LYS A 68 0.34 6.50 -5.05
C LYS A 68 -0.78 5.55 -4.65
N ALA A 69 -0.43 4.38 -4.10
CA ALA A 69 -1.42 3.39 -3.71
C ALA A 69 -2.24 3.79 -2.46
N LEU A 70 -1.72 4.72 -1.66
CA LEU A 70 -2.41 5.37 -0.55
C LEU A 70 -3.24 6.60 -0.99
N GLY A 71 -3.27 6.91 -2.30
CA GLY A 71 -3.98 8.07 -2.83
C GLY A 71 -3.25 9.40 -2.67
N ILE A 72 -1.94 9.37 -2.39
CA ILE A 72 -1.10 10.59 -2.34
C ILE A 72 -0.74 10.98 -3.77
N ASP A 73 -0.91 12.27 -4.09
CA ASP A 73 -0.39 12.82 -5.34
C ASP A 73 1.14 12.80 -5.33
N ILE A 74 1.72 12.10 -6.30
CA ILE A 74 3.17 11.94 -6.46
C ILE A 74 3.74 12.79 -7.60
N THR A 75 2.92 13.65 -8.20
CA THR A 75 3.33 14.52 -9.32
C THR A 75 4.50 15.41 -8.90
N GLY A 76 5.59 15.37 -9.68
CA GLY A 76 6.78 16.20 -9.42
C GLY A 76 7.71 15.70 -8.32
N ILE A 77 7.42 14.59 -7.65
CA ILE A 77 8.37 13.96 -6.72
C ILE A 77 9.44 13.23 -7.55
N PRO A 78 10.75 13.41 -7.32
CA PRO A 78 11.81 12.63 -7.97
C PRO A 78 11.89 11.21 -7.38
N ASP A 79 12.25 10.21 -8.18
CA ASP A 79 12.52 8.85 -7.65
C ASP A 79 14.02 8.78 -7.38
N ASP A 80 14.44 7.99 -6.39
CA ASP A 80 15.84 7.65 -6.28
C ASP A 80 16.18 6.73 -7.47
N GLU A 81 17.20 7.10 -8.27
CA GLU A 81 17.60 6.41 -9.51
C GLU A 81 17.89 4.91 -9.31
#